data_AF-A0AAW9DIP1-F1
#
_entry.id   AF-A0AAW9DIP1-F1
#
_cell.length_a   1.000
_cell.length_b   1.000
_cell.length_c   1.000
_cell.angle_alpha   90.00
_cell.angle_beta   90.00
_cell.angle_gamma   90.00
#
_symmetry.space_group_name_H-M   'P 1'
#
loop_
_entity.id
_entity.type
_entity.pdbx_description
1 polymer ?
#
loop_
_entity_poly.entity_id
_entity_poly.type
_entity_poly.pdbx_seq_one_letter_code
_entity_poly.pdbx_strand_id
1 'polypeptide(L)'
;MRANGYRRINQTERTVLFTFGEITFSRSRWTNGIRTRVPIDEKLGLRKHTRFSKELLYYVSKLSTMLSYRQVGIVIETCLGFHVTKDTVLKAIKEAGELLKQRGERHINKPSNELQKIKSKFIYVEGDGVMVKCTEKADERRNRELSHFVVHTGRKQISPNRYMLENKKEIVHINYNQAKDDLLDYLYNHFEITPETILITNSDNGKGYTRRIFLEIAKALGIKRHEHFWDAYHVDEKIRTILKNYPEELTDRLLAAK
;
A
#
# COMPACT_ATOMS: atom_id res chain seq x y z
N MET A 1 -15.50 -36.05 9.48
CA MET A 1 -14.46 -36.09 10.55
C MET A 1 -14.17 -37.52 10.99
N ARG A 2 -15.11 -38.25 11.62
CA ARG A 2 -14.89 -39.63 12.09
C ARG A 2 -14.47 -40.61 10.98
N ALA A 3 -15.12 -40.54 9.82
CA ALA A 3 -14.76 -41.35 8.64
C ALA A 3 -13.31 -41.12 8.17
N ASN A 4 -12.70 -39.97 8.51
CA ASN A 4 -11.33 -39.62 8.13
C ASN A 4 -10.34 -39.86 9.29
N GLY A 5 -10.69 -40.72 10.26
CA GLY A 5 -9.84 -41.07 11.40
C GLY A 5 -9.74 -40.01 12.50
N TYR A 6 -10.54 -38.93 12.46
CA TYR A 6 -10.50 -37.91 13.50
C TYR A 6 -11.34 -38.29 14.72
N ARG A 7 -10.76 -38.15 15.91
CA ARG A 7 -11.43 -38.26 17.20
C ARG A 7 -11.68 -36.87 17.79
N ARG A 8 -12.82 -36.71 18.46
CA ARG A 8 -13.19 -35.45 19.12
C ARG A 8 -12.34 -35.31 20.40
N ILE A 9 -11.70 -34.16 20.58
CA ILE A 9 -10.87 -33.87 21.75
C ILE A 9 -11.72 -33.24 22.83
N ASN A 10 -12.25 -32.05 22.54
CA ASN A 10 -13.07 -31.27 23.46
C ASN A 10 -13.99 -30.32 22.69
N GLN A 11 -14.84 -29.64 23.46
CA GLN A 11 -15.73 -28.59 23.00
C GLN A 11 -15.33 -27.28 23.68
N THR A 12 -15.32 -26.19 22.93
CA THR A 12 -14.96 -24.86 23.42
C THR A 12 -15.89 -23.84 22.80
N GLU A 13 -16.28 -22.82 23.54
CA GLU A 13 -17.01 -21.70 22.99
C GLU A 13 -16.08 -20.69 22.32
N ARG A 14 -16.61 -19.96 21.36
CA ARG A 14 -15.92 -18.86 20.68
C ARG A 14 -16.94 -17.78 20.36
N THR A 15 -16.58 -16.55 20.67
CA THR A 15 -17.34 -15.37 20.29
C THR A 15 -16.65 -14.67 19.13
N VAL A 16 -17.42 -14.37 18.08
CA VAL A 16 -16.95 -13.71 16.86
C VAL A 16 -17.93 -12.60 16.48
N LEU A 17 -17.39 -11.46 16.07
CA LEU A 17 -18.13 -10.32 15.56
C LEU A 17 -18.37 -10.48 14.06
N PHE A 18 -19.64 -10.51 13.69
CA PHE A 18 -20.12 -10.49 12.31
C PHE A 18 -20.75 -9.14 12.01
N THR A 19 -20.99 -8.90 10.73
CA THR A 19 -21.69 -7.71 10.24
C THR A 19 -23.13 -7.63 10.76
N PHE A 20 -23.71 -8.77 11.12
CA PHE A 20 -25.06 -8.89 11.67
C PHE A 20 -25.10 -9.12 13.19
N GLY A 21 -23.96 -8.96 13.89
CA GLY A 21 -23.91 -8.99 15.35
C GLY A 21 -22.82 -9.86 15.95
N GLU A 22 -22.76 -9.87 17.28
CA GLU A 22 -21.87 -10.74 18.06
C GLU A 22 -22.49 -12.13 18.23
N ILE A 23 -21.77 -13.16 17.80
CA ILE A 23 -22.23 -14.54 17.89
C ILE A 23 -21.27 -15.34 18.75
N THR A 24 -21.80 -15.97 19.79
CA THR A 24 -21.13 -17.02 20.55
C THR A 24 -21.64 -18.36 20.09
N PHE A 25 -20.73 -19.23 19.64
CA PHE A 25 -21.07 -20.59 19.24
C PHE A 25 -20.10 -21.59 19.84
N SER A 26 -20.61 -22.79 20.08
CA SER A 26 -19.82 -23.89 20.59
C SER A 26 -19.20 -24.69 19.43
N ARG A 27 -17.89 -24.90 19.50
CA ARG A 27 -17.12 -25.59 18.45
C ARG A 27 -16.32 -26.74 19.04
N SER A 28 -16.30 -27.84 18.31
CA SER A 28 -15.53 -29.03 18.69
C SER A 28 -14.18 -29.05 18.00
N ARG A 29 -13.12 -29.36 18.75
CA ARG A 29 -11.79 -29.64 18.21
C ARG A 29 -11.64 -31.13 17.95
N TRP A 30 -11.05 -31.48 16.81
CA TRP A 30 -10.88 -32.85 16.36
C TRP A 30 -9.42 -33.10 16.02
N THR A 31 -8.88 -34.26 16.38
CA THR A 31 -7.51 -34.67 16.04
C THR A 31 -7.48 -36.08 15.48
N ASN A 32 -6.56 -36.34 14.56
CA ASN A 32 -6.20 -37.69 14.13
C ASN A 32 -4.81 -38.12 14.63
N GLY A 33 -4.27 -37.43 15.65
CA GLY A 33 -2.92 -37.63 16.18
C GLY A 33 -1.85 -36.80 15.45
N ILE A 34 -2.08 -36.45 14.17
CA ILE A 34 -1.12 -35.70 13.34
C ILE A 34 -1.55 -34.25 13.18
N ARG A 35 -2.85 -34.00 12.93
CA ARG A 35 -3.40 -32.67 12.70
C ARG A 35 -4.63 -32.45 13.57
N THR A 36 -4.71 -31.24 14.15
CA THR A 36 -5.91 -30.77 14.83
C THR A 36 -6.71 -29.86 13.90
N ARG A 37 -8.01 -30.12 13.78
CA ARG A 37 -8.95 -29.39 12.94
C ARG A 37 -10.13 -28.89 13.75
N VAL A 38 -10.67 -27.74 13.34
CA VAL A 38 -11.85 -27.13 13.95
C VAL A 38 -12.86 -26.87 12.84
N PRO A 39 -13.76 -27.83 12.54
CA PRO A 39 -14.56 -27.81 11.31
C PRO A 39 -15.42 -26.57 11.14
N ILE A 40 -16.02 -26.06 12.22
CA ILE A 40 -16.87 -24.86 12.17
C ILE A 40 -16.03 -23.64 11.77
N ASP A 41 -14.87 -23.45 12.39
CA ASP A 41 -13.97 -22.35 12.06
C ASP A 41 -13.49 -22.44 10.61
N GLU A 42 -13.12 -23.64 10.16
CA GLU A 42 -12.68 -23.86 8.78
C GLU A 42 -13.80 -23.56 7.77
N LYS A 43 -15.04 -23.98 8.06
CA LYS A 43 -16.20 -23.75 7.20
C LYS A 43 -16.57 -22.27 7.13
N LEU A 44 -16.47 -21.55 8.25
CA LEU A 44 -16.69 -20.10 8.33
C LEU A 44 -15.46 -19.29 7.87
N GLY A 45 -14.34 -19.94 7.58
CA GLY A 45 -13.09 -19.28 7.20
C GLY A 45 -12.46 -18.44 8.31
N LEU A 46 -12.75 -18.76 9.58
CA LEU A 46 -12.25 -18.04 10.76
C LEU A 46 -10.81 -18.47 11.08
N ARG A 47 -9.88 -17.52 11.03
CA ARG A 47 -8.50 -17.76 11.43
C ARG A 47 -8.40 -18.00 12.95
N LYS A 48 -7.30 -18.63 13.36
CA LYS A 48 -7.05 -18.91 14.79
C LYS A 48 -6.92 -17.58 15.54
N HIS A 49 -7.56 -17.46 16.69
CA HIS A 49 -7.55 -16.28 17.59
C HIS A 49 -8.20 -14.98 17.05
N THR A 50 -8.74 -14.98 15.84
CA THR A 50 -9.44 -13.82 15.28
C THR A 50 -10.80 -13.60 15.98
N ARG A 51 -11.15 -12.34 16.28
CA ARG A 51 -12.49 -11.99 16.79
C ARG A 51 -13.42 -11.45 15.70
N PHE A 52 -12.93 -11.24 14.48
CA PHE A 52 -13.67 -10.68 13.36
C PHE A 52 -14.00 -11.73 12.29
N SER A 53 -15.21 -11.66 11.76
CA SER A 53 -15.48 -12.25 10.45
C SER A 53 -14.66 -11.53 9.36
N LYS A 54 -14.40 -12.21 8.23
CA LYS A 54 -13.67 -11.61 7.11
C LYS A 54 -14.38 -10.38 6.52
N GLU A 55 -15.71 -10.40 6.50
CA GLU A 55 -16.51 -9.29 5.99
C GLU A 55 -16.40 -8.07 6.92
N LEU A 56 -16.54 -8.27 8.24
CA LEU A 56 -16.37 -7.18 9.18
C LEU A 56 -14.93 -6.65 9.17
N LEU A 57 -13.93 -7.53 9.03
CA LEU A 57 -12.54 -7.13 8.84
C LEU A 57 -12.37 -6.23 7.62
N TYR A 58 -13.03 -6.53 6.50
CA TYR A 58 -13.04 -5.68 5.31
C TYR A 58 -13.67 -4.31 5.59
N TYR A 59 -14.85 -4.25 6.22
CA TYR A 59 -15.49 -2.97 6.54
C TYR A 59 -14.65 -2.11 7.48
N VAL A 60 -14.14 -2.69 8.57
CA VAL A 60 -13.25 -2.00 9.51
C VAL A 60 -12.01 -1.48 8.79
N SER A 61 -11.44 -2.27 7.87
CA SER A 61 -10.28 -1.86 7.06
C SER A 61 -10.60 -0.71 6.13
N LYS A 62 -11.74 -0.76 5.44
CA LYS A 62 -12.16 0.30 4.52
C LYS A 62 -12.49 1.61 5.23
N LEU A 63 -13.21 1.54 6.35
CA LEU A 63 -13.54 2.73 7.15
C LEU A 63 -12.29 3.38 7.73
N SER A 64 -11.29 2.58 8.13
CA SER A 64 -10.02 3.08 8.67
C SER A 64 -9.16 3.83 7.66
N THR A 65 -9.46 3.75 6.35
CA THR A 65 -8.78 4.60 5.34
C THR A 65 -9.36 6.01 5.29
N MET A 66 -10.50 6.26 5.92
CA MET A 66 -11.26 7.52 5.85
C MET A 66 -11.43 8.17 7.22
N LEU A 67 -11.40 7.37 8.29
CA LEU A 67 -11.76 7.78 9.65
C LEU A 67 -10.68 7.37 10.64
N SER A 68 -10.60 8.10 11.76
CA SER A 68 -9.77 7.68 12.90
C SER A 68 -10.33 6.39 13.53
N TYR A 69 -9.47 5.56 14.14
CA TYR A 69 -9.90 4.28 14.74
C TYR A 69 -10.99 4.41 15.81
N ARG A 70 -11.07 5.54 16.51
CA ARG A 70 -12.17 5.82 17.45
C ARG A 70 -13.48 6.07 16.72
N GLN A 71 -13.47 6.86 15.65
CA GLN A 71 -14.64 7.12 14.82
C GLN A 71 -15.13 5.84 14.13
N VAL A 72 -14.22 4.96 13.69
CA VAL A 72 -14.59 3.64 13.16
C VAL A 72 -15.38 2.85 14.21
N GLY A 73 -14.91 2.81 15.47
CA GLY A 73 -15.64 2.18 16.57
C GLY A 73 -17.05 2.74 16.74
N ILE A 74 -17.20 4.08 16.73
CA ILE A 74 -18.50 4.77 16.83
C ILE A 74 -19.42 4.41 15.66
N VAL A 75 -18.91 4.40 14.43
CA VAL A 75 -19.69 4.04 13.23
C VAL A 75 -20.16 2.59 13.30
N ILE A 76 -19.28 1.66 13.69
CA ILE A 76 -19.63 0.25 13.85
C ILE A 76 -20.69 0.06 14.93
N GLU A 77 -20.54 0.73 16.07
CA GLU A 77 -21.53 0.68 17.16
C GLU A 77 -22.89 1.25 16.72
N THR A 78 -22.88 2.39 16.02
CA THR A 78 -24.10 3.06 15.54
C THR A 78 -24.82 2.24 14.46
N CYS A 79 -24.09 1.68 13.50
CA CYS A 79 -24.67 1.00 12.36
C CYS A 79 -24.94 -0.50 12.60
N LEU A 80 -24.11 -1.18 13.39
CA LEU A 80 -24.16 -2.63 13.57
C LEU A 80 -24.58 -3.04 15.00
N GLY A 81 -24.73 -2.09 15.92
CA GLY A 81 -25.31 -2.33 17.24
C GLY A 81 -24.40 -3.02 18.25
N PHE A 82 -23.08 -3.09 18.00
CA PHE A 82 -22.12 -3.64 18.95
C PHE A 82 -20.86 -2.76 19.10
N HIS A 83 -20.35 -2.70 20.32
CA HIS A 83 -19.23 -1.85 20.67
C HIS A 83 -17.89 -2.42 20.20
N VAL A 84 -17.08 -1.61 19.51
CA VAL A 84 -15.71 -1.95 19.12
C VAL A 84 -14.75 -0.86 19.58
N THR A 85 -13.79 -1.24 20.42
CA THR A 85 -12.78 -0.30 20.91
C THR A 85 -11.74 0.03 19.84
N LYS A 86 -11.11 1.21 19.93
CA LYS A 86 -10.02 1.64 19.03
C LYS A 86 -8.89 0.60 18.90
N ASP A 87 -8.58 -0.10 20.00
CA ASP A 87 -7.49 -1.08 20.03
C ASP A 87 -7.89 -2.39 19.34
N THR A 88 -9.19 -2.70 19.38
CA THR A 88 -9.77 -3.81 18.63
C THR A 88 -9.79 -3.50 17.13
N VAL A 89 -10.12 -2.26 16.74
CA VAL A 89 -9.96 -1.77 15.36
C VAL A 89 -8.50 -1.91 14.93
N LEU A 90 -7.54 -1.41 15.72
CA LEU A 90 -6.11 -1.52 15.41
C LEU A 90 -5.66 -2.97 15.21
N LYS A 91 -6.11 -3.91 16.06
CA LYS A 91 -5.82 -5.34 15.89
C LYS A 91 -6.37 -5.90 14.59
N ALA A 92 -7.61 -5.52 14.22
CA ALA A 92 -8.20 -5.91 12.95
C ALA A 92 -7.38 -5.37 11.76
N ILE A 93 -6.95 -4.11 11.81
CA ILE A 93 -6.10 -3.52 10.76
C ILE A 93 -4.76 -4.25 10.63
N LYS A 94 -4.12 -4.62 11.75
CA LYS A 94 -2.89 -5.41 11.72
C LYS A 94 -3.11 -6.78 11.06
N GLU A 95 -4.19 -7.46 11.41
CA GLU A 95 -4.56 -8.75 10.79
C GLU A 95 -4.83 -8.59 9.29
N ALA A 96 -5.54 -7.54 8.87
CA ALA A 96 -5.75 -7.22 7.46
C ALA A 96 -4.43 -6.93 6.73
N GLY A 97 -3.50 -6.23 7.38
CA GLY A 97 -2.16 -5.98 6.86
C GLY A 97 -1.35 -7.26 6.65
N GLU A 98 -1.37 -8.18 7.61
CA GLU A 98 -0.72 -9.50 7.48
C GLU A 98 -1.33 -10.34 6.34
N LEU A 99 -2.66 -10.31 6.20
CA LEU A 99 -3.37 -10.93 5.09
C LEU A 99 -2.91 -10.39 3.73
N LEU A 100 -2.74 -9.07 3.62
CA LEU A 100 -2.27 -8.42 2.39
C LEU A 100 -0.81 -8.79 2.10
N LYS A 101 0.07 -8.83 3.11
CA LYS A 101 1.46 -9.27 2.96
C LYS A 101 1.56 -10.72 2.46
N GLN A 102 0.82 -11.63 3.10
CA GLN A 102 0.78 -13.04 2.68
C GLN A 102 0.24 -13.20 1.24
N ARG A 103 -0.71 -12.35 0.83
CA ARG A 103 -1.19 -12.32 -0.55
C ARG A 103 -0.09 -11.83 -1.50
N GLY A 104 0.61 -10.76 -1.16
CA GLY A 104 1.74 -10.23 -1.93
C GLY A 104 2.84 -11.28 -2.15
N GLU A 105 3.32 -11.90 -1.08
CA GLU A 105 4.34 -12.98 -1.13
C GLU A 105 3.90 -14.15 -2.02
N ARG A 106 2.62 -14.54 -1.97
CA ARG A 106 2.09 -15.60 -2.84
C ARG A 106 1.99 -15.19 -4.30
N HIS A 107 1.77 -13.91 -4.60
CA HIS A 107 1.79 -13.41 -5.98
C HIS A 107 3.21 -13.35 -6.54
N ILE A 108 4.20 -12.97 -5.72
CA ILE A 108 5.62 -12.97 -6.08
C ILE A 108 6.11 -14.41 -6.37
N ASN A 109 5.68 -15.38 -5.56
CA ASN A 109 6.11 -16.79 -5.67
C ASN A 109 5.35 -17.61 -6.73
N LYS A 110 4.42 -17.03 -7.49
CA LYS A 110 3.82 -17.71 -8.65
C LYS A 110 4.78 -17.59 -9.84
N PRO A 111 5.05 -18.68 -10.59
CA PRO A 111 5.84 -18.58 -11.80
C PRO A 111 5.18 -17.56 -12.75
N SER A 112 5.98 -16.63 -13.26
CA SER A 112 5.63 -15.45 -14.05
C SER A 112 4.92 -15.73 -15.39
N ASN A 113 4.60 -16.99 -15.68
CA ASN A 113 4.12 -17.45 -16.99
C ASN A 113 2.66 -17.07 -17.32
N GLU A 114 1.93 -16.36 -16.44
CA GLU A 114 0.52 -16.02 -16.66
C GLU A 114 0.19 -14.52 -16.66
N LEU A 115 1.15 -13.63 -16.37
CA LEU A 115 0.91 -12.18 -16.41
C LEU A 115 1.35 -11.62 -17.77
N GLN A 116 0.39 -11.19 -18.60
CA GLN A 116 0.70 -10.38 -19.78
C GLN A 116 1.36 -9.08 -19.32
N LYS A 117 2.67 -8.96 -19.58
CA LYS A 117 3.43 -7.74 -19.30
C LYS A 117 2.87 -6.56 -20.10
N ILE A 118 2.90 -5.38 -19.50
CA ILE A 118 2.47 -4.14 -20.12
C ILE A 118 3.52 -3.73 -21.14
N LYS A 119 3.10 -3.64 -22.40
CA LYS A 119 3.91 -3.04 -23.48
C LYS A 119 3.62 -1.55 -23.53
N SER A 120 4.62 -0.73 -23.22
CA SER A 120 4.53 0.72 -23.33
C SER A 120 5.84 1.30 -23.81
N LYS A 121 5.78 2.25 -24.75
CA LYS A 121 6.95 3.02 -25.16
C LYS A 121 7.47 3.92 -24.04
N PHE A 122 6.58 4.43 -23.20
CA PHE A 122 6.92 5.35 -22.12
C PHE A 122 6.57 4.74 -20.78
N ILE A 123 7.53 4.77 -19.85
CA ILE A 123 7.33 4.44 -18.45
C ILE A 123 7.72 5.67 -17.65
N TYR A 124 6.76 6.22 -16.91
CA TYR A 124 6.97 7.36 -16.05
C TYR A 124 7.17 6.87 -14.62
N VAL A 125 8.18 7.40 -13.94
CA VAL A 125 8.43 7.18 -12.52
C VAL A 125 8.61 8.52 -11.82
N GLU A 126 7.65 8.89 -11.00
CA GLU A 126 7.71 10.06 -10.13
C GLU A 126 8.18 9.63 -8.74
N GLY A 127 9.12 10.35 -8.14
CA GLY A 127 9.63 10.07 -6.80
C GLY A 127 9.54 11.29 -5.91
N ASP A 128 8.96 11.12 -4.72
CA ASP A 128 8.72 12.19 -3.75
C ASP A 128 8.84 11.70 -2.30
N GLY A 129 9.22 12.59 -1.39
CA GLY A 129 9.35 12.35 0.05
C GLY A 129 8.24 13.02 0.85
N VAL A 130 7.38 12.22 1.50
CA VAL A 130 6.25 12.76 2.28
C VAL A 130 6.54 12.69 3.77
N MET A 131 6.58 13.84 4.43
CA MET A 131 6.82 13.92 5.88
C MET A 131 5.54 13.65 6.68
N VAL A 132 5.56 12.64 7.55
CA VAL A 132 4.46 12.28 8.45
C VAL A 132 4.89 12.47 9.90
N LYS A 133 4.07 13.16 10.68
CA LYS A 133 4.29 13.34 12.13
C LYS A 133 4.04 12.03 12.87
N CYS A 134 5.03 11.56 13.63
CA CYS A 134 4.96 10.37 14.46
C CYS A 134 5.10 10.75 15.95
N THR A 135 4.34 10.06 16.80
CA THR A 135 4.29 10.31 18.25
C THR A 135 5.12 9.31 19.07
N GLU A 136 6.02 8.55 18.44
CA GLU A 136 6.87 7.59 19.16
C GLU A 136 7.89 8.32 20.03
N LYS A 137 7.85 8.07 21.34
CA LYS A 137 8.66 8.77 22.36
C LYS A 137 10.17 8.50 22.28
N ALA A 138 10.59 7.51 21.49
CA ALA A 138 11.99 7.04 21.44
C ALA A 138 12.83 7.72 20.35
N ASP A 139 12.20 8.36 19.35
CA ASP A 139 12.90 9.10 18.30
C ASP A 139 12.86 10.60 18.63
N GLU A 140 14.01 11.26 18.73
CA GLU A 140 14.09 12.74 18.78
C GLU A 140 13.46 13.38 17.53
N ARG A 141 13.39 12.61 16.42
CA ARG A 141 12.71 12.99 15.18
C ARG A 141 11.22 12.65 15.26
N ARG A 142 10.42 13.65 15.63
CA ARG A 142 8.94 13.61 15.62
C ARG A 142 8.31 13.43 14.23
N ASN A 143 9.10 13.44 13.16
CA ASN A 143 8.61 13.27 11.80
C ASN A 143 9.37 12.11 11.14
N ARG A 144 8.63 11.21 10.50
CA ARG A 144 9.18 10.16 9.63
C ARG A 144 8.89 10.53 8.18
N GLU A 145 9.88 10.38 7.33
CA GLU A 145 9.74 10.53 5.89
C GLU A 145 9.21 9.21 5.31
N LEU A 146 8.14 9.28 4.53
CA LEU A 146 7.64 8.19 3.72
C LEU A 146 8.21 8.37 2.31
N SER A 147 8.88 7.33 1.82
CA SER A 147 9.32 7.27 0.44
C SER A 147 8.14 6.90 -0.46
N HIS A 148 7.88 7.72 -1.48
CA HIS A 148 6.74 7.56 -2.37
C HIS A 148 7.23 7.52 -3.83
N PHE A 149 6.85 6.46 -4.54
CA PHE A 149 7.03 6.36 -5.98
C PHE A 149 5.68 6.16 -6.68
N VAL A 150 5.46 6.87 -7.78
CA VAL A 150 4.32 6.69 -8.67
C VAL A 150 4.81 6.23 -10.03
N VAL A 151 4.31 5.10 -10.50
CA VAL A 151 4.60 4.55 -11.83
C VAL A 151 3.36 4.63 -12.70
N HIS A 152 3.49 5.08 -13.94
CA HIS A 152 2.39 5.10 -14.91
C HIS A 152 2.91 5.08 -16.36
N THR A 153 2.03 4.85 -17.35
CA THR A 153 2.40 4.82 -18.79
C THR A 153 1.96 6.06 -19.57
N GLY A 154 1.30 7.00 -18.90
CA GLY A 154 0.79 8.22 -19.52
C GLY A 154 -0.45 8.70 -18.80
N ARG A 155 -1.20 9.59 -19.46
CA ARG A 155 -2.47 10.13 -18.96
C ARG A 155 -3.54 10.07 -20.04
N LYS A 156 -4.75 9.74 -19.63
CA LYS A 156 -5.96 9.71 -20.48
C LYS A 156 -6.93 10.78 -20.02
N GLN A 157 -7.47 11.55 -20.96
CA GLN A 157 -8.52 12.52 -20.65
C GLN A 157 -9.84 11.80 -20.37
N ILE A 158 -10.50 12.15 -19.26
CA ILE A 158 -11.82 11.60 -18.87
C ILE A 158 -12.91 12.65 -19.04
N SER A 159 -12.60 13.92 -18.77
CA SER A 159 -13.53 15.04 -18.96
C SER A 159 -12.74 16.30 -19.33
N PRO A 160 -13.41 17.42 -19.70
CA PRO A 160 -12.73 18.71 -19.86
C PRO A 160 -11.89 19.02 -18.61
N ASN A 161 -10.61 19.32 -18.81
CA ASN A 161 -9.62 19.60 -17.75
C ASN A 161 -9.40 18.50 -16.70
N ARG A 162 -9.82 17.25 -16.96
CA ARG A 162 -9.59 16.12 -16.04
C ARG A 162 -8.91 14.96 -16.74
N TYR A 163 -7.75 14.59 -16.22
CA TYR A 163 -6.93 13.48 -16.71
C TYR A 163 -6.76 12.42 -15.62
N MET A 164 -6.59 11.17 -16.06
CA MET A 164 -6.27 10.04 -15.19
C MET A 164 -5.03 9.34 -15.70
N LEU A 165 -4.15 8.95 -14.78
CA LEU A 165 -2.94 8.21 -15.10
C LEU A 165 -3.27 6.78 -15.53
N GLU A 166 -2.65 6.32 -16.61
CA GLU A 166 -2.83 4.97 -17.12
C GLU A 166 -1.84 4.01 -16.47
N ASN A 167 -2.30 2.80 -16.13
CA ASN A 167 -1.51 1.76 -15.44
C ASN A 167 -0.83 2.27 -14.16
N LYS A 168 -1.51 3.17 -13.44
CA LYS A 168 -0.99 3.80 -12.23
C LYS A 168 -0.71 2.76 -11.14
N LYS A 169 0.50 2.81 -10.58
CA LYS A 169 0.90 2.08 -9.38
C LYS A 169 1.60 3.03 -8.41
N GLU A 170 1.17 3.00 -7.15
CA GLU A 170 1.82 3.71 -6.05
C GLU A 170 2.59 2.71 -5.19
N ILE A 171 3.78 3.11 -4.75
CA ILE A 171 4.67 2.37 -3.84
C ILE A 171 5.05 3.33 -2.72
N VAL A 172 4.72 2.98 -1.47
CA VAL A 172 4.92 3.83 -0.30
C VAL A 172 5.54 3.01 0.83
N HIS A 173 6.74 3.37 1.27
CA HIS A 173 7.40 2.74 2.43
C HIS A 173 8.08 3.77 3.32
N ILE A 174 8.23 3.44 4.60
CA ILE A 174 9.07 4.22 5.53
C ILE A 174 10.55 4.05 5.18
N ASN A 175 10.95 2.85 4.73
CA ASN A 175 12.32 2.56 4.33
C ASN A 175 12.49 2.78 2.83
N TYR A 176 13.34 3.75 2.49
CA TYR A 176 13.66 4.10 1.11
C TYR A 176 14.20 2.92 0.29
N ASN A 177 15.11 2.11 0.83
CA ASN A 177 15.68 0.98 0.10
C ASN A 177 14.60 -0.05 -0.24
N GLN A 178 13.70 -0.31 0.72
CA GLN A 178 12.57 -1.21 0.48
C GLN A 178 11.63 -0.66 -0.61
N ALA A 179 11.34 0.64 -0.62
CA ALA A 179 10.56 1.24 -1.70
C ALA A 179 11.26 1.13 -3.07
N LYS A 180 12.59 1.30 -3.11
CA LYS A 180 13.39 1.16 -4.33
C LYS A 180 13.39 -0.29 -4.85
N ASP A 181 13.56 -1.26 -3.96
CA ASP A 181 13.54 -2.68 -4.31
C ASP A 181 12.17 -3.09 -4.84
N ASP A 182 11.09 -2.72 -4.14
CA ASP A 182 9.71 -2.97 -4.59
C ASP A 182 9.40 -2.27 -5.92
N LEU A 183 9.97 -1.09 -6.18
CA LEU A 183 9.86 -0.39 -7.46
C LEU A 183 10.55 -1.17 -8.59
N LEU A 184 11.78 -1.63 -8.37
CA LEU A 184 12.53 -2.42 -9.34
C LEU A 184 11.81 -3.74 -9.65
N ASP A 185 11.36 -4.45 -8.61
CA ASP A 185 10.61 -5.69 -8.74
C ASP A 185 9.30 -5.48 -9.50
N TYR A 186 8.56 -4.40 -9.20
CA TYR A 186 7.35 -4.07 -9.93
C TYR A 186 7.63 -3.81 -11.41
N LEU A 187 8.63 -2.97 -11.73
CA LEU A 187 8.98 -2.64 -13.10
C LEU A 187 9.41 -3.89 -13.90
N TYR A 188 10.23 -4.75 -13.30
CA TYR A 188 10.71 -5.98 -13.91
C TYR A 188 9.59 -6.98 -14.21
N ASN A 189 8.67 -7.16 -13.27
CA ASN A 189 7.61 -8.16 -13.36
C ASN A 189 6.42 -7.70 -14.21
N HIS A 190 6.14 -6.40 -14.27
CA HIS A 190 4.93 -5.88 -14.91
C HIS A 190 5.13 -5.25 -16.28
N PHE A 191 6.35 -4.85 -16.66
CA PHE A 191 6.61 -4.20 -17.95
C PHE A 191 7.50 -5.05 -18.86
N GLU A 192 7.18 -5.01 -20.15
CA GLU A 192 8.05 -5.54 -21.20
C GLU A 192 8.98 -4.44 -21.68
N ILE A 193 10.27 -4.60 -21.41
CA ILE A 193 11.28 -3.61 -21.79
C ILE A 193 11.79 -3.93 -23.20
N THR A 194 11.56 -3.01 -24.13
CA THR A 194 12.05 -3.07 -25.51
C THR A 194 13.15 -2.02 -25.76
N PRO A 195 13.93 -2.12 -26.85
CA PRO A 195 14.93 -1.09 -27.20
C PRO A 195 14.37 0.33 -27.37
N GLU A 196 13.08 0.45 -27.70
CA GLU A 196 12.36 1.71 -27.88
C GLU A 196 11.77 2.27 -26.58
N THR A 197 11.84 1.50 -25.48
CA THR A 197 11.31 1.91 -24.18
C THR A 197 12.11 3.08 -23.63
N ILE A 198 11.41 4.13 -23.23
CA ILE A 198 11.96 5.34 -22.63
C ILE A 198 11.50 5.42 -21.18
N LEU A 199 12.46 5.45 -20.26
CA LEU A 199 12.18 5.75 -18.86
C LEU A 199 12.20 7.26 -18.68
N ILE A 200 11.08 7.83 -18.26
CA ILE A 200 10.94 9.24 -17.91
C ILE A 200 10.81 9.31 -16.39
N THR A 201 11.69 10.06 -15.73
CA THR A 201 11.63 10.21 -14.27
C THR A 201 11.52 11.65 -13.84
N ASN A 202 10.74 11.90 -12.79
CA ASN A 202 10.54 13.23 -12.21
C ASN A 202 10.74 13.17 -10.69
N SER A 203 11.46 14.13 -10.13
CA SER A 203 11.60 14.29 -8.68
C SER A 203 12.06 15.69 -8.25
N ASP A 204 12.05 15.92 -6.93
CA ASP A 204 12.52 17.12 -6.24
C ASP A 204 14.06 17.21 -6.06
N ASN A 205 14.79 16.19 -6.52
CA ASN A 205 16.22 15.95 -6.28
C ASN A 205 16.59 15.83 -4.78
N GLY A 206 15.64 15.41 -3.94
CA GLY A 206 15.83 15.11 -2.53
C GLY A 206 16.70 13.87 -2.29
N LYS A 207 16.97 13.57 -1.01
CA LYS A 207 17.78 12.40 -0.63
C LYS A 207 17.04 11.12 -1.03
N GLY A 208 17.62 10.37 -1.97
CA GLY A 208 16.99 9.17 -2.53
C GLY A 208 16.33 9.41 -3.88
N TYR A 209 16.12 10.65 -4.29
CA TYR A 209 15.43 10.98 -5.55
C TYR A 209 16.32 11.73 -6.54
N THR A 210 17.63 11.47 -6.51
CA THR A 210 18.56 12.13 -7.44
C THR A 210 18.53 11.48 -8.82
N ARG A 211 18.87 12.25 -9.86
CA ARG A 211 19.05 11.73 -11.24
C ARG A 211 19.90 10.46 -11.28
N ARG A 212 20.96 10.39 -10.48
CA ARG A 212 21.89 9.25 -10.42
C ARG A 212 21.16 7.96 -10.06
N ILE A 213 20.26 8.02 -9.09
CA ILE A 213 19.53 6.86 -8.60
C ILE A 213 18.58 6.34 -9.68
N PHE A 214 17.87 7.24 -10.37
CA PHE A 214 17.00 6.84 -11.49
C PHE A 214 17.80 6.28 -12.67
N LEU A 215 19.00 6.79 -12.91
CA LEU A 215 19.90 6.23 -13.92
C LEU A 215 20.36 4.80 -13.55
N GLU A 216 20.62 4.52 -12.27
CA GLU A 216 20.89 3.15 -11.80
C GLU A 216 19.70 2.22 -12.04
N ILE A 217 18.47 2.71 -11.79
CA ILE A 217 17.23 1.96 -12.08
C ILE A 217 17.11 1.66 -13.58
N ALA A 218 17.35 2.65 -14.45
CA ALA A 218 17.33 2.45 -15.90
C ALA A 218 18.34 1.38 -16.34
N LYS A 219 19.56 1.43 -15.81
CA LYS A 219 20.62 0.45 -16.08
C LYS A 219 20.24 -0.94 -15.60
N ALA A 220 19.69 -1.07 -14.40
CA ALA A 220 19.25 -2.35 -13.84
C ALA A 220 18.16 -3.03 -14.70
N LEU A 221 17.30 -2.23 -15.33
CA LEU A 221 16.23 -2.71 -16.22
C LEU A 221 16.68 -2.88 -17.68
N GLY A 222 17.92 -2.55 -18.02
CA GLY A 222 18.42 -2.59 -19.40
C GLY A 222 17.83 -1.51 -20.33
N ILE A 223 17.24 -0.45 -19.77
CA ILE A 223 16.64 0.64 -20.54
C ILE A 223 17.75 1.56 -21.07
N LYS A 224 17.83 1.71 -22.39
CA LYS A 224 18.89 2.49 -23.04
C LYS A 224 18.67 4.00 -22.97
N ARG A 225 17.42 4.45 -22.97
CA ARG A 225 17.06 5.88 -22.98
C ARG A 225 16.35 6.25 -21.68
N HIS A 226 17.01 7.11 -20.90
CA HIS A 226 16.50 7.67 -19.66
C HIS A 226 16.50 9.19 -19.74
N GLU A 227 15.34 9.80 -19.49
CA GLU A 227 15.14 11.24 -19.39
C GLU A 227 14.69 11.59 -17.99
N HIS A 228 15.39 12.54 -17.37
CA HIS A 228 15.12 12.96 -16.00
C HIS A 228 14.77 14.44 -15.97
N PHE A 229 13.66 14.76 -15.31
CA PHE A 229 13.13 16.09 -15.15
C PHE A 229 13.06 16.45 -13.66
N TRP A 230 13.23 17.74 -13.37
CA TRP A 230 12.91 18.26 -12.04
C TRP A 230 11.43 18.56 -11.95
N ASP A 231 10.87 18.36 -10.77
CA ASP A 231 9.48 18.68 -10.51
C ASP A 231 9.28 20.20 -10.55
N ALA A 232 8.48 20.66 -11.52
CA ALA A 232 8.16 22.06 -11.71
C ALA A 232 7.59 22.72 -10.45
N TYR A 233 6.73 22.02 -9.69
CA TYR A 233 6.17 22.54 -8.45
C TYR A 233 7.28 22.83 -7.43
N HIS A 234 8.18 21.87 -7.22
CA HIS A 234 9.28 22.01 -6.28
C HIS A 234 10.30 23.08 -6.71
N VAL A 235 10.54 23.22 -8.02
CA VAL A 235 11.38 24.31 -8.55
C VAL A 235 10.68 25.66 -8.31
N ASP A 236 9.38 25.78 -8.56
CA ASP A 236 8.60 27.00 -8.32
C ASP A 236 8.58 27.37 -6.83
N GLU A 237 8.34 26.40 -5.95
CA GLU A 237 8.36 26.59 -4.51
C GLU A 237 9.74 27.07 -4.01
N LYS A 238 10.82 26.47 -4.52
CA LYS A 238 12.19 26.91 -4.20
C LYS A 238 12.46 28.33 -4.67
N ILE A 239 12.03 28.71 -5.88
CA ILE A 239 12.18 30.09 -6.37
C ILE A 239 11.43 31.06 -5.47
N ARG A 240 10.15 30.78 -5.17
CA ARG A 240 9.34 31.63 -4.28
C ARG A 240 9.95 31.75 -2.88
N THR A 241 10.53 30.66 -2.37
CA THR A 241 11.17 30.65 -1.05
C THR A 241 12.45 31.48 -1.02
N ILE A 242 13.32 31.35 -2.03
CA ILE A 242 14.57 32.10 -2.13
C ILE A 242 14.30 33.59 -2.33
N LEU A 243 13.31 33.92 -3.16
CA LEU A 243 12.98 35.29 -3.52
C LEU A 243 11.97 35.94 -2.56
N LYS A 244 11.61 35.29 -1.44
CA LYS A 244 10.59 35.76 -0.50
C LYS A 244 10.81 37.19 0.00
N ASN A 245 12.07 37.60 0.13
CA ASN A 245 12.44 38.94 0.60
C ASN A 245 12.81 39.92 -0.52
N TYR A 246 12.59 39.53 -1.79
CA TYR A 246 12.90 40.32 -2.98
C TYR A 246 11.61 40.82 -3.65
N PRO A 247 11.68 41.82 -4.53
CA PRO A 247 10.54 42.30 -5.31
C PRO A 247 9.86 41.17 -6.11
N GLU A 248 8.52 41.18 -6.15
CA GLU A 248 7.71 40.16 -6.85
C GLU A 248 8.07 40.06 -8.34
N GLU A 249 8.44 41.17 -8.98
CA GLU A 249 8.86 41.23 -10.38
C GLU A 249 10.01 40.27 -10.71
N LEU A 250 10.93 40.04 -9.77
CA LEU A 250 12.04 39.09 -9.97
C LEU A 250 11.53 37.65 -9.94
N THR A 251 10.55 37.36 -9.08
CA THR A 251 9.91 36.04 -9.00
C THR A 251 9.16 35.75 -10.29
N ASP A 252 8.36 36.69 -10.78
CA ASP A 252 7.57 36.52 -12.01
C ASP A 252 8.46 36.32 -13.25
N ARG A 253 9.53 37.11 -13.36
CA ARG A 253 10.51 36.94 -14.46
C ARG A 253 11.19 35.57 -14.44
N LEU A 254 11.54 35.06 -13.26
CA LEU A 254 12.19 33.75 -13.11
C LEU A 254 11.23 32.59 -13.31
N LEU A 255 9.95 32.73 -12.97
CA LEU A 255 8.93 31.73 -13.26
C LEU A 255 8.58 31.68 -14.75
N ALA A 256 8.58 32.82 -15.45
CA ALA A 256 8.30 32.90 -16.88
C ALA A 256 9.46 32.42 -17.78
N ALA A 257 10.68 32.32 -17.24
CA ALA A 257 11.89 31.95 -17.99
C ALA A 257 12.21 30.45 -17.99
N LYS A 258 11.39 29.61 -17.35
CA LYS A 258 11.54 28.14 -17.28
C LYS A 258 10.86 27.45 -18.45
#